data_AF-B2B6N9-F1
#
_entry.id   AF-B2B6N9-F1
#
_cell.length_a   1.000
_cell.length_b   1.000
_cell.length_c   1.000
_cell.angle_alpha   90.00
_cell.angle_beta   90.00
_cell.angle_gamma   90.00
#
_symmetry.space_group_name_H-M   'P 1'
#
loop_
_entity.id
_entity.type
_entity.pdbx_description
1 polymer ?
#
loop_
_entity_poly.entity_id
_entity_poly.type
_entity_poly.pdbx_seq_one_letter_code
_entity_poly.pdbx_strand_id
1 'polypeptide(L)'
;MRCVQELVSLFVLAIASNITVVGGTTRFDQEAADMELELRRPQRSWTNIVFTTIANEIVDAGIARDLTEAFVLVIPAFAYHNLLPREEGVDVSFDSDTGIDGGTGYPGHPNAGTSSSVVALA
;
A
#
# COMPACT_ATOMS: atom_id res chain seq x y z
N MET A 1 -20.62 -7.75 -24.42
CA MET A 1 -19.57 -7.01 -23.69
C MET A 1 -18.69 -7.90 -22.79
N ARG A 2 -19.22 -8.93 -22.09
CA ARG A 2 -18.41 -9.75 -21.14
C ARG A 2 -17.10 -10.34 -21.70
N CYS A 3 -17.12 -10.92 -22.90
CA CYS A 3 -15.91 -11.49 -23.52
C CYS A 3 -14.79 -10.45 -23.73
N VAL A 4 -15.14 -9.21 -24.09
CA VAL A 4 -14.16 -8.13 -24.28
C VAL A 4 -13.60 -7.67 -22.94
N GLN A 5 -14.43 -7.54 -21.91
CA GLN A 5 -13.98 -7.19 -20.56
C GLN A 5 -13.06 -8.27 -19.95
N GLU A 6 -13.37 -9.55 -20.19
CA GLU A 6 -12.51 -10.67 -19.79
C GLU A 6 -11.15 -10.63 -20.49
N LEU A 7 -11.13 -10.43 -21.81
CA LEU A 7 -9.89 -10.27 -22.58
C LEU A 7 -9.06 -9.08 -22.10
N VAL A 8 -9.70 -7.96 -21.81
CA VAL A 8 -9.03 -6.76 -21.29
C VAL A 8 -8.46 -7.01 -19.91
N SER A 9 -9.20 -7.70 -19.03
CA SER A 9 -8.70 -8.08 -17.70
C SER A 9 -7.46 -8.96 -17.80
N LEU A 10 -7.47 -9.95 -18.70
CA LEU A 10 -6.30 -10.81 -18.96
C LEU A 10 -5.12 -10.03 -19.54
N PHE A 11 -5.40 -9.09 -20.45
CA PHE A 11 -4.37 -8.24 -21.05
C PHE A 11 -3.71 -7.32 -20.01
N VAL A 12 -4.50 -6.67 -19.17
CA VAL A 12 -4.00 -5.81 -18.09
C VAL A 12 -3.20 -6.63 -17.07
N LEU A 13 -3.67 -7.84 -16.74
CA LEU A 13 -2.92 -8.76 -15.89
C LEU A 13 -1.58 -9.16 -16.50
N ALA A 14 -1.55 -9.45 -17.80
CA ALA A 14 -0.31 -9.76 -18.51
C ALA A 14 0.69 -8.57 -18.48
N ILE A 15 0.21 -7.34 -18.67
CA ILE A 15 1.06 -6.14 -18.52
C ILE A 15 1.60 -6.05 -17.09
N ALA A 16 0.73 -6.13 -16.08
CA ALA A 16 1.12 -6.04 -14.68
C ALA A 16 2.16 -7.09 -14.30
N SER A 17 2.09 -8.30 -14.87
CA SER A 17 3.07 -9.37 -14.60
C SER A 17 4.48 -9.11 -15.14
N ASN A 18 4.64 -8.18 -16.10
CA ASN A 18 5.91 -7.91 -16.78
C ASN A 18 6.58 -6.61 -16.31
N ILE A 19 5.99 -5.90 -15.35
CA ILE A 19 6.54 -4.65 -14.82
C ILE A 19 6.82 -4.76 -13.33
N THR A 20 7.79 -3.96 -12.86
CA THR A 20 8.20 -3.94 -11.45
C THR A 20 7.68 -2.73 -10.69
N VAL A 21 7.37 -1.63 -11.40
CA VAL A 21 6.88 -0.36 -10.83
C VAL A 21 5.91 0.30 -11.80
N VAL A 22 4.84 0.90 -11.28
CA VAL A 22 3.98 1.82 -12.03
C VAL A 22 4.42 3.25 -11.74
N GLY A 23 4.88 3.94 -12.78
CA GLY A 23 5.33 5.33 -12.66
C GLY A 23 4.19 6.35 -12.58
N GLY A 24 4.51 7.58 -12.95
CA GLY A 24 3.56 8.70 -12.95
C GLY A 24 3.41 9.38 -11.59
N THR A 25 2.65 10.48 -11.57
CA THR A 25 2.39 11.24 -10.35
C THR A 25 1.27 10.58 -9.57
N THR A 26 1.57 10.18 -8.34
CA THR A 26 0.57 9.76 -7.34
C THR A 26 0.29 10.91 -6.39
N ARG A 27 -1.00 11.20 -6.16
CA ARG A 27 -1.47 12.10 -5.10
C ARG A 27 -2.24 11.27 -4.08
N PHE A 28 -1.89 11.43 -2.81
CA PHE A 28 -2.63 10.85 -1.69
C PHE A 28 -3.50 11.97 -1.12
N ASP A 29 -4.81 11.80 -1.18
CA ASP A 29 -5.74 12.81 -0.68
C ASP A 29 -6.01 12.51 0.79
N GLN A 30 -5.56 13.43 1.65
CA GLN A 30 -5.69 13.32 3.10
C GLN A 30 -7.08 13.78 3.59
N GLU A 31 -7.80 14.58 2.78
CA GLU A 31 -9.10 15.19 3.11
C GLU A 31 -10.29 14.23 3.04
N ALA A 32 -10.17 13.05 2.43
CA ALA A 32 -11.23 12.04 2.48
C ALA A 32 -11.44 11.44 3.88
N ALA A 33 -10.47 11.63 4.79
CA ALA A 33 -10.55 11.17 6.17
C ALA A 33 -11.52 12.00 7.04
N ASP A 34 -11.81 13.25 6.67
CA ASP A 34 -12.56 14.17 7.53
C ASP A 34 -14.07 14.21 7.22
N MET A 35 -14.50 13.68 6.06
CA MET A 35 -15.92 13.62 5.69
C MET A 35 -16.61 12.30 6.08
N GLU A 36 -15.88 11.27 6.48
CA GLU A 36 -16.44 9.97 6.86
C GLU A 36 -16.33 9.74 8.38
N LEU A 37 -16.83 10.71 9.16
CA LEU A 37 -16.82 10.65 10.63
C LEU A 37 -17.77 9.57 11.22
N GLU A 38 -18.43 8.76 10.40
CA GLU A 38 -19.43 7.78 10.85
C GLU A 38 -19.12 6.31 10.51
N LEU A 39 -18.10 5.98 9.71
CA LEU A 39 -17.79 4.58 9.36
C LEU A 39 -16.29 4.28 9.36
N ARG A 40 -15.85 3.59 10.43
CA ARG A 40 -14.73 2.63 10.49
C ARG A 40 -13.58 2.81 9.47
N ARG A 41 -12.48 3.37 9.98
CA ARG A 41 -11.13 3.54 9.38
C ARG A 41 -11.08 4.63 8.30
N PRO A 42 -10.10 5.56 8.38
CA PRO A 42 -9.92 6.56 7.33
C PRO A 42 -9.65 5.85 6.00
N GLN A 43 -10.58 5.95 5.05
CA GLN A 43 -10.32 5.53 3.68
C GLN A 43 -9.34 6.53 3.08
N ARG A 44 -8.06 6.17 3.07
CA ARG A 44 -7.05 6.91 2.33
C ARG A 44 -7.29 6.71 0.85
N SER A 45 -7.74 7.77 0.18
CA SER A 45 -7.85 7.79 -1.27
C SER A 45 -6.52 8.20 -1.90
N TRP A 46 -6.17 7.56 -3.00
CA TRP A 46 -5.04 7.94 -3.82
C TRP A 46 -5.47 8.00 -5.27
N THR A 47 -4.82 8.88 -6.03
CA THR A 47 -4.99 9.00 -7.48
C THR A 47 -3.62 8.91 -8.12
N ASN A 48 -3.46 8.03 -9.11
CA ASN A 48 -2.25 7.98 -9.92
C ASN A 48 -2.59 8.12 -11.40
N ILE A 49 -1.86 9.01 -12.06
CA ILE A 49 -2.17 9.43 -13.43
C ILE A 49 -2.15 8.27 -14.43
N VAL A 50 -1.30 7.26 -14.25
CA VAL A 50 -1.21 6.11 -15.16
C VAL A 50 -2.47 5.27 -15.06
N PHE A 51 -2.96 4.99 -13.86
CA PHE A 51 -4.21 4.25 -13.69
C PHE A 51 -5.40 5.03 -14.23
N THR A 52 -5.44 6.35 -14.00
CA THR A 52 -6.50 7.21 -14.56
C THR A 52 -6.45 7.22 -16.09
N THR A 53 -5.26 7.30 -16.70
CA THR A 53 -5.10 7.23 -18.15
C THR A 53 -5.58 5.89 -18.70
N ILE A 54 -5.14 4.76 -18.14
CA ILE A 54 -5.61 3.43 -18.58
C ILE A 54 -7.13 3.31 -18.44
N ALA A 55 -7.70 3.79 -17.33
CA ALA A 55 -9.14 3.74 -17.11
C ALA A 55 -9.91 4.60 -18.12
N ASN A 56 -9.43 5.80 -18.44
CA ASN A 56 -10.02 6.64 -19.48
C ASN A 56 -9.99 5.96 -20.85
N GLU A 57 -8.86 5.37 -21.25
CA GLU A 57 -8.75 4.65 -22.54
C GLU A 57 -9.75 3.48 -22.64
N ILE A 58 -10.00 2.78 -21.53
CA ILE A 58 -10.99 1.69 -21.47
C ILE A 58 -12.43 2.24 -21.64
N VAL A 59 -12.73 3.40 -21.05
CA VAL A 59 -14.03 4.07 -21.20
C VAL A 59 -14.22 4.61 -22.61
N ASP A 60 -13.21 5.29 -23.15
CA ASP A 60 -13.24 5.88 -24.49
C ASP A 60 -13.36 4.81 -25.58
N ALA A 61 -12.78 3.63 -25.36
CA ALA A 61 -12.95 2.46 -26.22
C ALA A 61 -14.34 1.78 -26.07
N GLY A 62 -15.20 2.26 -25.16
CA GLY A 62 -16.53 1.70 -24.90
C GLY A 62 -16.53 0.34 -24.21
N ILE A 63 -15.42 -0.05 -23.58
CA ILE A 63 -15.25 -1.33 -22.89
C ILE A 63 -15.90 -1.28 -21.48
N ALA A 64 -15.77 -0.14 -20.81
CA ALA A 64 -16.43 0.17 -19.55
C ALA A 64 -17.39 1.36 -19.74
N ARG A 65 -18.47 1.41 -18.96
CA ARG A 65 -19.46 2.51 -19.04
C ARG A 65 -18.96 3.79 -18.37
N ASP A 66 -18.13 3.64 -17.36
CA ASP A 66 -17.56 4.73 -16.58
C ASP A 66 -16.22 4.33 -15.96
N LEU A 67 -15.55 5.31 -15.33
CA LEU A 67 -14.26 5.11 -14.68
C LEU A 67 -14.31 4.08 -13.56
N THR A 68 -15.44 3.96 -12.84
CA THR A 68 -15.56 3.00 -11.74
C THR A 68 -15.51 1.58 -12.28
N GLU A 69 -16.28 1.30 -13.34
CA GLU A 69 -16.24 0.01 -14.04
C GLU A 69 -14.86 -0.26 -14.65
N ALA A 70 -14.19 0.75 -15.20
CA ALA A 70 -12.84 0.60 -15.71
C ALA A 70 -11.82 0.27 -14.61
N PHE A 71 -11.89 0.93 -13.45
CA PHE A 71 -11.00 0.64 -12.32
C PHE A 71 -11.18 -0.78 -11.76
N VAL A 72 -12.38 -1.35 -11.83
CA VAL A 72 -12.62 -2.76 -11.45
C VAL A 72 -11.84 -3.73 -12.35
N LEU A 73 -11.55 -3.37 -13.61
CA LEU A 73 -10.73 -4.18 -14.51
C LEU A 73 -9.23 -3.95 -14.28
N VAL A 74 -8.85 -2.72 -13.97
CA VAL A 74 -7.45 -2.30 -13.87
C VAL A 74 -6.86 -2.63 -12.50
N ILE A 75 -7.45 -2.13 -11.43
CA ILE A 75 -6.83 -2.15 -10.08
C ILE A 75 -6.52 -3.57 -9.59
N PRO A 76 -7.40 -4.59 -9.73
CA PRO A 76 -7.09 -5.93 -9.23
C PRO A 76 -5.86 -6.56 -9.87
N ALA A 77 -5.62 -6.33 -11.17
CA ALA A 77 -4.46 -6.86 -11.89
C ALA A 77 -3.14 -6.29 -11.34
N PHE A 78 -3.07 -4.98 -11.12
CA PHE A 78 -1.88 -4.34 -10.55
C PHE A 78 -1.73 -4.64 -9.06
N ALA A 79 -2.83 -4.75 -8.31
CA ALA A 79 -2.83 -5.15 -6.91
C ALA A 79 -2.26 -6.55 -6.72
N TYR A 80 -2.62 -7.50 -7.59
CA TYR A 80 -2.11 -8.87 -7.58
C TYR A 80 -0.58 -8.92 -7.67
N HIS A 81 0.03 -7.97 -8.38
CA HIS A 81 1.47 -7.86 -8.56
C HIS A 81 2.15 -6.84 -7.61
N ASN A 82 1.47 -6.37 -6.56
CA ASN A 82 1.99 -5.38 -5.60
C ASN A 82 2.38 -4.01 -6.22
N LEU A 83 1.71 -3.63 -7.31
CA LEU A 83 2.04 -2.42 -8.10
C LEU A 83 1.20 -1.19 -7.76
N LEU A 84 0.38 -1.25 -6.69
CA LEU A 84 -0.36 -0.08 -6.24
C LEU A 84 0.58 0.91 -5.53
N PRO A 85 0.30 2.22 -5.61
CA PRO A 85 1.12 3.21 -4.94
C PRO A 85 1.17 2.95 -3.44
N ARG A 86 2.38 2.99 -2.88
CA ARG A 86 2.63 2.92 -1.44
C ARG A 86 3.12 4.31 -1.02
N GLU A 87 2.67 4.79 0.13
CA GLU A 87 3.32 5.92 0.76
C GLU A 87 4.75 5.49 1.07
N GLU A 88 5.76 6.22 0.58
CA GLU A 88 7.13 6.04 1.03
C GLU A 88 7.18 6.38 2.52
N GLY A 89 7.18 5.37 3.38
CA GLY A 89 7.16 5.60 4.83
C GLY A 89 6.83 4.44 5.76
N VAL A 90 6.87 3.18 5.34
CA VAL A 90 6.87 2.06 6.30
C VAL A 90 7.83 0.96 5.83
N ASP A 91 9.11 1.11 6.18
CA ASP A 91 9.94 -0.06 6.45
C ASP A 91 9.33 -0.78 7.65
N VAL A 92 8.52 -1.80 7.40
CA VAL A 92 8.15 -2.75 8.45
C VAL A 92 9.36 -3.67 8.61
N SER A 93 10.33 -3.26 9.43
CA SER A 93 11.24 -4.20 10.06
C SER A 93 10.38 -5.11 10.95
N PHE A 94 10.06 -6.29 10.42
CA PHE A 94 9.37 -7.33 11.16
C PHE A 94 10.37 -7.93 12.16
N ASP A 95 10.53 -7.26 13.31
CA ASP A 95 11.21 -7.85 14.46
C ASP A 95 10.39 -9.05 14.94
N SER A 96 10.78 -10.21 14.45
CA SER A 96 10.31 -11.50 14.95
C SER A 96 11.01 -11.78 16.27
N ASP A 97 10.59 -11.14 17.36
CA ASP A 97 10.94 -11.62 18.69
C ASP A 97 9.73 -12.31 19.33
N THR A 98 9.63 -13.60 19.04
CA THR A 98 8.73 -14.53 19.71
C THR A 98 9.26 -14.83 21.10
N GLY A 99 8.62 -14.27 22.13
CA GLY A 99 8.92 -14.56 23.54
C GLY A 99 7.67 -14.50 24.40
N ILE A 100 6.82 -15.53 24.31
CA ILE A 100 5.84 -15.83 25.36
C ILE A 100 6.62 -16.47 26.51
N ASP A 101 6.72 -15.81 27.66
CA ASP A 101 6.78 -16.56 28.92
C ASP A 101 6.22 -15.76 30.10
N GLY A 102 5.46 -16.46 30.93
CA GLY A 102 4.70 -15.89 32.04
C GLY A 102 5.48 -15.84 33.35
N GLY A 103 4.90 -15.16 34.34
CA GLY A 103 5.08 -15.53 35.74
C GLY A 103 5.89 -14.57 36.63
N THR A 104 5.14 -13.88 37.50
CA THR A 104 5.44 -13.59 38.92
C THR A 104 6.60 -12.67 39.28
N GLY A 105 6.29 -11.64 40.08
CA GLY A 105 7.25 -10.67 40.61
C GLY A 105 7.95 -11.07 41.91
N TYR A 106 9.00 -10.32 42.26
CA TYR A 106 9.27 -9.58 43.51
C TYR A 106 10.63 -8.84 43.35
N PRO A 107 10.92 -7.76 44.10
CA PRO A 107 12.04 -6.85 43.88
C PRO A 107 13.27 -7.20 44.75
N GLY A 108 14.48 -6.88 44.27
CA GLY A 108 15.74 -7.13 44.98
C GLY A 108 16.88 -6.23 44.49
N HIS A 109 17.54 -5.59 45.45
CA HIS A 109 18.48 -4.47 45.38
C HIS A 109 19.93 -4.90 44.97
N PRO A 110 21.00 -4.07 45.06
CA PRO A 110 21.77 -3.56 43.92
C PRO A 110 23.23 -4.09 43.80
N ASN A 111 23.93 -3.57 42.77
CA ASN A 111 25.37 -3.22 42.70
C ASN A 111 26.36 -4.26 42.12
N ALA A 112 27.08 -3.88 41.05
CA ALA A 112 28.56 -3.67 41.04
C ALA A 112 29.20 -3.81 39.63
N GLY A 113 29.88 -2.74 39.20
CA GLY A 113 31.08 -2.74 38.33
C GLY A 113 30.86 -3.03 36.83
N THR A 114 31.56 -2.45 35.86
CA THR A 114 32.74 -1.58 35.83
C THR A 114 32.84 -0.98 34.42
N SER A 115 33.24 0.29 34.33
CA SER A 115 33.87 1.03 33.20
C SER A 115 33.64 0.62 31.75
N SER A 116 33.18 1.58 30.93
CA SER A 116 34.06 2.16 29.90
C SER A 116 33.63 3.57 29.47
N SER A 117 34.55 4.53 29.66
CA SER A 117 34.72 5.77 28.89
C SER A 117 34.75 5.42 27.38
N VAL A 118 34.29 6.22 26.42
CA VAL A 118 34.83 7.51 25.96
C VAL A 118 33.75 8.22 25.11
N VAL A 119 33.50 9.51 25.35
CA VAL A 119 32.88 10.41 24.35
C VAL A 119 33.90 11.49 24.03
N ALA A 120 34.39 11.47 22.79
CA ALA A 120 35.21 12.53 22.21
C ALA A 120 34.44 13.18 21.06
N LEU A 121 34.22 14.48 21.24
CA LEU A 121 33.97 15.58 20.31
C LEU A 121 33.95 15.33 18.80
N ALA A 122 33.00 16.00 18.14
CA ALA A 122 33.29 17.00 17.13
C ALA A 122 32.42 18.24 17.38
#